data_AF-A0A6P0XUJ8-F1
#
_entry.id   AF-A0A6P0XUJ8-F1
#
_cell.length_a   1.000
_cell.length_b   1.000
_cell.length_c   1.000
_cell.angle_alpha   90.00
_cell.angle_beta   90.00
_cell.angle_gamma   90.00
#
_symmetry.space_group_name_H-M   'P 1'
#
loop_
_entity.id
_entity.type
_entity.pdbx_description
1 polymer ?
#
loop_
_entity_poly.entity_id
_entity_poly.type
_entity_poly.pdbx_seq_one_letter_code
_entity_poly.pdbx_strand_id
1 'polypeptide(L)'
;EGVLERVGRSGVEILIEQELMFLGQVYAGIVDLSGVDMTSTTALSPIVEAVNGKLTTDYTQMLLRALQLLELDAIERCFLLMKFLYPLGAIQAAAFNIKSESRSNLARGLEILDNTVDISCKRSLIDILEQHSYEEKLSSLSEIVVYKLMAPSERLRHLLDLRHFLSDWALACCLQMARAARWGLTAEQTLVCLRHPTGFVREAALAYLRMASQRALVELLPNLRSDPDPLVAAQVEQMIVEFGIG
;
A
#
# COMPACT_ATOMS: atom_id res chain seq x y z
N GLU A 1 -7.21 20.24 -22.42
CA GLU A 1 -8.58 20.78 -22.26
C GLU A 1 -9.68 19.71 -22.19
N GLY A 2 -9.56 18.53 -22.81
CA GLY A 2 -10.68 17.56 -22.87
C GLY A 2 -11.06 16.72 -21.63
N VAL A 3 -10.35 16.79 -20.49
CA VAL A 3 -10.72 16.01 -19.28
C VAL A 3 -11.84 16.69 -18.50
N LEU A 4 -11.71 18.01 -18.27
CA LEU A 4 -12.73 18.79 -17.55
C LEU A 4 -14.06 18.83 -18.34
N GLU A 5 -13.97 18.88 -19.67
CA GLU A 5 -15.15 18.87 -20.55
C GLU A 5 -15.91 17.53 -20.52
N ARG A 6 -15.24 16.42 -20.20
CA ARG A 6 -15.84 15.08 -20.17
C ARG A 6 -16.32 14.66 -18.79
N VAL A 7 -15.59 15.05 -17.75
CA VAL A 7 -15.82 14.64 -16.36
C VAL A 7 -16.59 15.71 -15.58
N GLY A 8 -16.47 16.97 -15.98
CA GLY A 8 -17.03 18.11 -15.25
C GLY A 8 -16.31 18.35 -13.93
N ARG A 9 -16.62 19.50 -13.30
CA ARG A 9 -16.10 19.84 -11.98
C ARG A 9 -16.47 18.79 -10.92
N SER A 10 -17.75 18.41 -10.87
CA SER A 10 -18.25 17.43 -9.91
C SER A 10 -17.56 16.08 -10.02
N GLY A 11 -17.22 15.64 -11.23
CA GLY A 11 -16.49 14.38 -11.40
C GLY A 11 -15.05 14.45 -10.86
N VAL A 12 -14.37 15.61 -10.96
CA VAL A 12 -13.04 15.78 -10.36
C VAL A 12 -13.13 15.84 -8.84
N GLU A 13 -14.17 16.49 -8.28
CA GLU A 13 -14.43 16.49 -6.83
C GLU A 13 -14.66 15.07 -6.30
N ILE A 14 -15.44 14.24 -7.01
CA ILE A 14 -15.65 12.82 -6.67
C ILE A 14 -14.32 12.06 -6.67
N LEU A 15 -13.44 12.31 -7.63
CA LEU A 15 -12.11 11.68 -7.67
C LEU A 15 -11.26 12.07 -6.45
N ILE A 16 -11.35 13.34 -6.00
CA ILE A 16 -10.66 13.77 -4.77
C ILE A 16 -11.26 13.07 -3.55
N GLU A 17 -12.58 12.98 -3.44
CA GLU A 17 -13.24 12.25 -2.35
C GLU A 17 -12.85 10.76 -2.34
N GLN A 18 -12.70 10.12 -3.50
CA GLN A 18 -12.21 8.75 -3.61
C GLN A 18 -10.77 8.58 -3.11
N GLU A 19 -9.88 9.54 -3.39
CA GLU A 19 -8.52 9.53 -2.82
C GLU A 19 -8.54 9.69 -1.30
N LEU A 20 -9.43 10.53 -0.76
CA LEU A 20 -9.61 10.66 0.69
C LEU A 20 -10.20 9.39 1.32
N MET A 21 -11.15 8.71 0.65
CA MET A 21 -11.66 7.41 1.08
C MET A 21 -10.54 6.37 1.15
N PHE A 22 -9.67 6.35 0.13
CA PHE A 22 -8.52 5.45 0.09
C PHE A 22 -7.51 5.76 1.20
N LEU A 23 -7.21 7.03 1.46
CA LEU A 23 -6.39 7.45 2.61
C LEU A 23 -6.96 6.96 3.93
N GLY A 24 -8.28 6.99 4.12
CA GLY A 24 -8.91 6.41 5.30
C GLY A 24 -8.63 4.92 5.47
N GLN A 25 -8.59 4.15 4.37
CA GLN A 25 -8.21 2.73 4.41
C GLN A 25 -6.72 2.54 4.71
N VAL A 26 -5.86 3.40 4.16
CA VAL A 26 -4.41 3.40 4.42
C VAL A 26 -4.14 3.70 5.91
N TYR A 27 -4.75 4.74 6.47
CA TYR A 27 -4.59 5.11 7.88
C TYR A 27 -5.14 4.05 8.82
N ALA A 28 -6.31 3.48 8.53
CA ALA A 28 -6.83 2.33 9.29
C ALA A 28 -5.87 1.12 9.23
N GLY A 29 -5.23 0.90 8.08
CA GLY A 29 -4.16 -0.08 7.92
C GLY A 29 -2.97 0.19 8.84
N ILE A 30 -2.47 1.43 8.86
CA ILE A 30 -1.34 1.81 9.71
C ILE A 30 -1.70 1.64 11.19
N VAL A 31 -2.85 2.17 11.63
CA VAL A 31 -3.28 2.12 13.04
C VAL A 31 -3.43 0.68 13.52
N ASP A 32 -4.15 -0.17 12.80
CA ASP A 32 -4.43 -1.55 13.23
C ASP A 32 -3.19 -2.46 13.19
N LEU A 33 -2.20 -2.15 12.34
CA LEU A 33 -1.00 -2.98 12.15
C LEU A 33 0.22 -2.51 12.95
N SER A 34 0.24 -1.26 13.44
CA SER A 34 1.41 -0.66 14.12
C SER A 34 1.81 -1.35 15.43
N GLY A 35 0.91 -2.12 16.05
CA GLY A 35 1.19 -2.87 17.28
C GLY A 35 1.74 -4.29 17.07
N VAL A 36 1.96 -4.72 15.82
CA VAL A 36 2.36 -6.10 15.49
C VAL A 36 3.86 -6.18 15.25
N ASP A 37 4.58 -7.04 15.95
CA ASP A 37 5.99 -7.34 15.63
C ASP A 37 6.07 -8.62 14.78
N MET A 38 6.52 -8.48 13.52
CA MET A 38 6.77 -9.58 12.59
C MET A 38 8.22 -9.59 12.11
N THR A 39 9.14 -9.55 13.07
CA THR A 39 10.56 -9.77 12.82
C THR A 39 10.83 -11.24 12.47
N SER A 40 11.28 -11.46 11.24
CA SER A 40 11.78 -12.76 10.80
C SER A 40 13.29 -12.69 10.65
N THR A 41 13.96 -13.76 11.09
CA THR A 41 15.39 -13.90 10.87
C THR A 41 15.65 -15.00 9.86
N THR A 42 16.18 -14.65 8.70
CA THR A 42 16.62 -15.65 7.72
C THR A 42 17.97 -16.19 8.14
N ALA A 43 18.06 -17.50 8.38
CA ALA A 43 19.35 -18.18 8.51
C ALA A 43 20.01 -18.17 7.12
N LEU A 44 21.09 -17.42 6.97
CA LEU A 44 21.91 -17.48 5.76
C LEU A 44 22.96 -18.58 5.94
N SER A 45 23.75 -18.86 4.89
CA SER A 45 24.91 -19.74 5.09
C SER A 45 25.85 -19.13 6.15
N PRO A 46 26.56 -19.96 6.95
CA PRO A 46 27.45 -19.48 8.02
C PRO A 46 28.50 -18.46 7.53
N ILE A 47 28.89 -18.57 6.26
CA ILE A 47 29.85 -17.68 5.59
C ILE A 47 29.23 -16.30 5.37
N VAL A 48 27.96 -16.23 4.96
CA VAL A 48 27.26 -14.96 4.72
C VAL A 48 26.88 -14.30 6.04
N GLU A 49 26.50 -15.08 7.07
CA GLU A 49 26.22 -14.55 8.41
C GLU A 49 27.48 -13.97 9.08
N ALA A 50 28.65 -14.58 8.86
CA ALA A 50 29.92 -14.06 9.38
C ALA A 50 30.32 -12.71 8.76
N VAL A 51 29.93 -12.46 7.50
CA VAL A 51 30.30 -11.25 6.75
C VAL A 51 29.26 -10.14 6.91
N ASN A 52 27.98 -10.46 6.83
CA ASN A 52 26.89 -9.47 6.79
C ASN A 52 26.06 -9.42 8.08
N GLY A 53 26.38 -10.27 9.07
CA GLY A 53 25.53 -10.48 10.22
C GLY A 53 24.25 -11.24 9.88
N LYS A 54 23.41 -11.43 10.88
CA LYS A 54 22.09 -12.06 10.73
C LYS A 54 21.15 -11.06 10.06
N LEU A 55 20.63 -11.37 8.87
CA LEU A 55 19.61 -10.53 8.24
C LEU A 55 18.28 -10.69 9.01
N THR A 56 17.92 -9.65 9.76
CA THR A 56 16.60 -9.49 10.37
C THR A 56 15.74 -8.64 9.45
N THR A 57 14.58 -9.17 9.08
CA THR A 57 13.59 -8.44 8.28
C THR A 57 12.35 -8.19 9.14
N ASP A 58 12.03 -6.92 9.34
CA ASP A 58 10.80 -6.49 10.00
C ASP A 58 9.70 -6.29 8.95
N TYR A 59 8.86 -7.31 8.78
CA TYR A 59 7.80 -7.27 7.78
C TYR A 59 6.68 -6.29 8.14
N THR A 60 6.51 -5.97 9.42
CA THR A 60 5.57 -4.92 9.84
C THR A 60 6.07 -3.58 9.34
N GLN A 61 7.32 -3.22 9.62
CA GLN A 61 7.88 -1.93 9.18
C GLN A 61 7.93 -1.82 7.66
N MET A 62 8.18 -2.91 6.94
CA MET A 62 8.09 -2.91 5.47
C MET A 62 6.68 -2.56 4.98
N LEU A 63 5.64 -3.17 5.54
CA LEU A 63 4.26 -2.87 5.16
C LEU A 63 3.84 -1.46 5.58
N LEU A 64 4.16 -1.03 6.81
CA LEU A 64 3.85 0.32 7.27
C LEU A 64 4.53 1.36 6.37
N ARG A 65 5.79 1.14 5.97
CA ARG A 65 6.47 2.04 5.03
C ARG A 65 5.81 2.05 3.65
N ALA A 66 5.35 0.90 3.14
CA ALA A 66 4.61 0.85 1.89
C ALA A 66 3.28 1.63 1.97
N LEU A 67 2.56 1.54 3.10
CA LEU A 67 1.34 2.32 3.35
C LEU A 67 1.62 3.83 3.42
N GLN A 68 2.74 4.24 4.03
CA GLN A 68 3.19 5.64 4.03
C GLN A 68 3.49 6.17 2.62
N LEU A 69 4.06 5.34 1.75
CA LEU A 69 4.27 5.72 0.34
C LEU A 69 2.93 5.90 -0.38
N LEU A 70 1.95 5.03 -0.13
CA LEU A 70 0.60 5.17 -0.67
C LEU A 70 -0.10 6.44 -0.19
N GLU A 71 0.12 6.86 1.06
CA GLU A 71 -0.33 8.15 1.57
C GLU A 71 0.23 9.31 0.73
N LEU A 72 1.55 9.32 0.50
CA LEU A 72 2.20 10.37 -0.28
C LEU A 72 1.67 10.42 -1.71
N ASP A 73 1.51 9.25 -2.35
CA ASP A 73 1.01 9.15 -3.72
C ASP A 73 -0.45 9.65 -3.81
N ALA A 74 -1.30 9.31 -2.84
CA ALA A 74 -2.69 9.76 -2.78
C ALA A 74 -2.79 11.28 -2.59
N ILE A 75 -1.99 11.85 -1.68
CA ILE A 75 -1.90 13.30 -1.49
C ILE A 75 -1.45 13.99 -2.78
N GLU A 76 -0.44 13.44 -3.47
CA GLU A 76 0.01 13.98 -4.75
C GLU A 76 -1.09 13.94 -5.82
N ARG A 77 -1.85 12.84 -5.90
CA ARG A 77 -3.01 12.74 -6.79
C ARG A 77 -4.09 13.78 -6.46
N CYS A 78 -4.38 14.04 -5.18
CA CYS A 78 -5.27 15.14 -4.79
C CYS A 78 -4.78 16.49 -5.34
N PHE A 79 -3.49 16.81 -5.21
CA PHE A 79 -2.92 18.03 -5.81
C PHE A 79 -3.01 18.05 -7.34
N LEU A 80 -2.79 16.92 -8.02
CA LEU A 80 -2.94 16.83 -9.47
C LEU A 80 -4.39 17.05 -9.91
N LEU A 81 -5.36 16.49 -9.19
CA LEU A 81 -6.78 16.69 -9.43
C LEU A 81 -7.20 18.14 -9.20
N MET A 82 -6.73 18.77 -8.12
CA MET A 82 -7.01 20.18 -7.83
C MET A 82 -6.50 21.14 -8.91
N LYS A 83 -5.44 20.81 -9.65
CA LYS A 83 -4.96 21.64 -10.78
C LYS A 83 -5.96 21.75 -11.93
N PHE A 84 -6.95 20.85 -12.01
CA PHE A 84 -8.05 20.97 -12.97
C PHE A 84 -9.15 21.92 -12.49
N LEU A 85 -9.31 22.09 -11.16
CA LEU A 85 -10.39 22.86 -10.55
C LEU A 85 -10.00 24.29 -10.22
N TYR A 86 -8.71 24.52 -9.91
CA TYR A 86 -8.23 25.74 -9.28
C TYR A 86 -7.03 26.35 -10.03
N PRO A 87 -6.69 27.63 -9.78
CA PRO A 87 -5.54 28.27 -10.40
C PRO A 87 -4.25 27.48 -10.17
N LEU A 88 -3.60 27.07 -11.26
CA LEU A 88 -2.40 26.22 -11.24
C LEU A 88 -1.31 26.73 -10.29
N GLY A 89 -1.02 28.04 -10.34
CA GLY A 89 0.00 28.67 -9.51
C GLY A 89 -0.30 28.58 -8.01
N ALA A 90 -1.58 28.69 -7.61
CA ALA A 90 -1.97 28.58 -6.21
C ALA A 90 -1.80 27.14 -5.70
N ILE A 91 -2.27 26.14 -6.46
CA ILE A 91 -2.14 24.72 -6.09
C ILE A 91 -0.68 24.27 -6.08
N GLN A 92 0.15 24.74 -7.01
CA GLN A 92 1.58 24.46 -7.00
C GLN A 92 2.29 25.10 -5.81
N ALA A 93 1.97 26.35 -5.49
CA ALA A 93 2.53 27.05 -4.33
C ALA A 93 2.15 26.35 -3.02
N ALA A 94 0.90 25.92 -2.88
CA ALA A 94 0.44 25.13 -1.73
C ALA A 94 1.21 23.82 -1.61
N ALA A 95 1.27 23.02 -2.68
CA ALA A 95 1.96 21.72 -2.68
C ALA A 95 3.45 21.86 -2.33
N PHE A 96 4.13 22.88 -2.88
CA PHE A 96 5.53 23.14 -2.59
C PHE A 96 5.77 23.49 -1.11
N ASN A 97 4.92 24.37 -0.55
CA ASN A 97 5.03 24.80 0.84
C ASN A 97 4.71 23.66 1.82
N ILE A 98 3.74 22.81 1.52
CA ILE A 98 3.35 21.65 2.35
C ILE A 98 4.43 20.56 2.36
N LYS A 99 5.08 20.30 1.22
CA LYS A 99 6.20 19.34 1.13
C LYS A 99 7.47 19.82 1.87
N SER A 100 7.49 21.06 2.38
CA SER A 100 8.64 21.60 3.10
C SER A 100 8.68 21.09 4.55
N GLU A 101 9.89 20.82 5.06
CA GLU A 101 10.11 20.47 6.48
C GLU A 101 9.85 21.64 7.45
N SER A 102 9.71 22.87 6.93
CA SER A 102 9.46 24.06 7.74
C SER A 102 7.99 24.19 8.13
N ARG A 103 7.71 24.28 9.44
CA ARG A 103 6.36 24.56 9.98
C ARG A 103 5.75 25.86 9.43
N SER A 104 6.57 26.89 9.18
CA SER A 104 6.08 28.16 8.62
C SER A 104 5.67 28.03 7.16
N ASN A 105 6.37 27.18 6.39
CA ASN A 105 5.98 26.87 5.02
C ASN A 105 4.72 26.00 5.03
N LEU A 106 4.65 24.98 5.88
CA LEU A 106 3.44 24.17 6.04
C LEU A 106 2.20 25.06 6.30
N ALA A 107 2.28 25.96 7.30
CA ALA A 107 1.19 26.89 7.61
C ALA A 107 0.78 27.75 6.40
N ARG A 108 1.76 28.29 5.66
CA ARG A 108 1.50 29.05 4.43
C ARG A 108 0.81 28.20 3.36
N GLY A 109 1.24 26.94 3.20
CA GLY A 109 0.65 26.05 2.22
C GLY A 109 -0.81 25.71 2.56
N LEU A 110 -1.11 25.48 3.83
CA LEU A 110 -2.47 25.27 4.32
C LEU A 110 -3.34 26.53 4.17
N GLU A 111 -2.79 27.71 4.47
CA GLU A 111 -3.47 29.00 4.26
C GLU A 111 -3.83 29.24 2.79
N ILE A 112 -2.92 28.90 1.86
CA ILE A 112 -3.22 28.98 0.43
C ILE A 112 -4.39 28.05 0.08
N LEU A 113 -4.39 26.81 0.56
CA LEU A 113 -5.48 25.86 0.28
C LEU A 113 -6.80 26.34 0.87
N ASP A 114 -6.82 26.82 2.11
CA ASP A 114 -8.05 27.25 2.79
C ASP A 114 -8.74 28.40 2.05
N ASN A 115 -7.95 29.32 1.49
CA ASN A 115 -8.45 30.46 0.71
C ASN A 115 -8.75 30.15 -0.76
N THR A 116 -8.19 29.06 -1.32
CA THR A 116 -8.30 28.72 -2.75
C THR A 116 -9.37 27.67 -3.03
N VAL A 117 -9.47 26.67 -2.16
CA VAL A 117 -10.29 25.48 -2.37
C VAL A 117 -11.67 25.68 -1.77
N ASP A 118 -12.70 25.18 -2.46
CA ASP A 118 -14.12 25.29 -2.09
C ASP A 118 -14.88 23.95 -2.27
N ILE A 119 -14.19 22.81 -2.20
CA ILE A 119 -14.80 21.47 -2.22
C ILE A 119 -15.48 21.12 -0.88
N SER A 120 -16.46 20.23 -0.94
CA SER A 120 -17.17 19.64 0.21
C SER A 120 -16.22 19.12 1.30
N CYS A 121 -15.23 18.31 0.91
CA CYS A 121 -14.28 17.67 1.80
C CYS A 121 -13.06 18.53 2.16
N LYS A 122 -13.13 19.86 2.00
CA LYS A 122 -11.99 20.77 2.24
C LYS A 122 -11.38 20.61 3.63
N ARG A 123 -12.23 20.52 4.66
CA ARG A 123 -11.77 20.43 6.05
C ARG A 123 -10.96 19.15 6.28
N SER A 124 -11.51 18.01 5.88
CA SER A 124 -10.81 16.72 5.91
C SER A 124 -9.49 16.75 5.14
N LEU A 125 -9.45 17.35 3.94
CA LEU A 125 -8.22 17.50 3.16
C LEU A 125 -7.16 18.33 3.91
N ILE A 126 -7.53 19.44 4.54
CA ILE A 126 -6.58 20.27 5.30
C ILE A 126 -6.07 19.50 6.54
N ASP A 127 -6.97 18.86 7.28
CA ASP A 127 -6.64 18.18 8.53
C ASP A 127 -5.69 16.98 8.32
N ILE A 128 -5.72 16.31 7.16
CA ILE A 128 -4.77 15.22 6.83
C ILE A 128 -3.37 15.72 6.42
N LEU A 129 -3.29 16.95 5.91
CA LEU A 129 -2.03 17.60 5.50
C LEU A 129 -1.29 18.22 6.69
N GLU A 130 -2.00 18.44 7.79
CA GLU A 130 -1.41 18.83 9.07
C GLU A 130 -0.54 17.70 9.68
N GLN A 131 0.43 18.10 10.51
CA GLN A 131 1.35 17.18 11.19
C GLN A 131 0.65 16.50 12.39
N HIS A 132 -0.28 15.61 12.08
CA HIS A 132 -1.06 14.84 13.05
C HIS A 132 -0.64 13.37 13.12
N SER A 133 -1.00 12.70 14.21
CA SER A 133 -0.86 11.25 14.33
C SER A 133 -1.78 10.53 13.33
N TYR A 134 -1.50 9.26 13.02
CA TYR A 134 -2.34 8.50 12.08
C TYR A 134 -3.76 8.29 12.60
N GLU A 135 -3.95 8.21 13.91
CA GLU A 135 -5.26 8.13 14.57
C GLU A 135 -6.05 9.44 14.39
N GLU A 136 -5.39 10.58 14.56
CA GLU A 136 -5.98 11.91 14.35
C GLU A 136 -6.35 12.12 12.88
N LYS A 137 -5.46 11.75 11.95
CA LYS A 137 -5.74 11.78 10.51
C LYS A 137 -6.88 10.84 10.09
N LEU A 138 -7.00 9.68 10.73
CA LEU A 138 -8.12 8.77 10.49
C LEU A 138 -9.43 9.35 11.02
N SER A 139 -9.38 10.01 12.19
CA SER A 139 -10.53 10.67 12.80
C SER A 139 -11.06 11.83 11.95
N SER A 140 -10.17 12.62 11.33
CA SER A 140 -10.57 13.74 10.46
C SER A 140 -11.27 13.30 9.16
N LEU A 141 -11.20 12.01 8.82
CA LEU A 141 -11.90 11.40 7.70
C LEU A 141 -13.23 10.74 8.09
N SER A 142 -13.71 10.91 9.32
CA SER A 142 -14.92 10.22 9.83
C SER A 142 -16.21 10.54 9.05
N GLU A 143 -16.30 11.70 8.39
CA GLU A 143 -17.43 12.04 7.51
C GLU A 143 -17.38 11.30 6.17
N ILE A 144 -16.21 10.81 5.77
CA ILE A 144 -15.94 10.19 4.47
C ILE A 144 -15.83 8.66 4.60
N VAL A 145 -15.24 8.18 5.70
CA VAL A 145 -14.97 6.76 5.95
C VAL A 145 -15.42 6.38 7.35
N VAL A 146 -16.25 5.35 7.43
CA VAL A 146 -16.63 4.73 8.72
C VAL A 146 -15.51 3.79 9.15
N TYR A 147 -14.69 4.25 10.10
CA TYR A 147 -13.64 3.43 10.69
C TYR A 147 -14.21 2.43 11.71
N LYS A 148 -13.79 1.18 11.57
CA LYS A 148 -13.98 0.11 12.55
C LYS A 148 -12.65 -0.58 12.78
N LEU A 149 -12.24 -0.67 14.04
CA LEU A 149 -11.07 -1.44 14.47
C LEU A 149 -11.21 -2.90 14.02
N MET A 150 -10.17 -3.43 13.37
CA MET A 150 -10.12 -4.83 12.93
C MET A 150 -8.96 -5.56 13.62
N ALA A 151 -9.06 -6.89 13.73
CA ALA A 151 -7.87 -7.66 14.09
C ALA A 151 -6.80 -7.50 12.97
N PRO A 152 -5.49 -7.52 13.29
CA PRO A 152 -4.45 -7.31 12.27
C PRO A 152 -4.56 -8.21 11.03
N SER A 153 -4.91 -9.49 11.22
CA SER A 153 -5.11 -10.44 10.11
C SER A 153 -6.36 -10.15 9.28
N GLU A 154 -7.39 -9.56 9.88
CA GLU A 154 -8.58 -9.07 9.18
C GLU A 154 -8.26 -7.79 8.41
N ARG A 155 -7.54 -6.84 9.04
CA ARG A 155 -7.10 -5.60 8.38
C ARG A 155 -6.26 -5.90 7.15
N LEU A 156 -5.31 -6.83 7.25
CA LEU A 156 -4.46 -7.20 6.12
C LEU A 156 -5.27 -7.82 4.98
N ARG A 157 -6.25 -8.68 5.27
CA ARG A 157 -7.16 -9.23 4.25
C ARG A 157 -8.00 -8.13 3.60
N HIS A 158 -8.53 -7.20 4.40
CA HIS A 158 -9.28 -6.06 3.89
C HIS A 158 -8.43 -5.18 2.96
N LEU A 159 -7.16 -4.95 3.28
CA LEU A 159 -6.22 -4.26 2.37
C LEU A 159 -6.04 -5.02 1.05
N LEU A 160 -5.91 -6.35 1.09
CA LEU A 160 -5.82 -7.18 -0.12
C LEU A 160 -7.11 -7.17 -0.96
N ASP A 161 -8.28 -6.96 -0.36
CA ASP A 161 -9.52 -6.76 -1.11
C ASP A 161 -9.50 -5.43 -1.89
N LEU A 162 -8.74 -4.45 -1.41
CA LEU A 162 -8.48 -3.17 -2.07
C LEU A 162 -7.27 -3.20 -3.03
N ARG A 163 -6.78 -4.38 -3.42
CA ARG A 163 -5.58 -4.57 -4.25
C ARG A 163 -5.44 -3.67 -5.47
N HIS A 164 -6.55 -3.25 -6.09
CA HIS A 164 -6.54 -2.40 -7.28
C HIS A 164 -6.09 -0.97 -7.01
N PHE A 165 -6.08 -0.56 -5.73
CA PHE A 165 -5.58 0.72 -5.26
C PHE A 165 -4.21 0.63 -4.59
N LEU A 166 -3.75 -0.60 -4.28
CA LEU A 166 -2.44 -0.82 -3.71
C LEU A 166 -1.36 -0.82 -4.80
N SER A 167 -0.18 -0.34 -4.45
CA SER A 167 1.00 -0.53 -5.28
C SER A 167 1.44 -1.99 -5.25
N ASP A 168 2.12 -2.44 -6.30
CA ASP A 168 2.74 -3.76 -6.37
C ASP A 168 3.61 -4.05 -5.14
N TRP A 169 4.34 -3.04 -4.67
CA TRP A 169 5.16 -3.13 -3.47
C TRP A 169 4.32 -3.38 -2.20
N ALA A 170 3.24 -2.62 -2.01
CA ALA A 170 2.35 -2.83 -0.87
C ALA A 170 1.69 -4.22 -0.90
N LEU A 171 1.31 -4.72 -2.08
CA LEU A 171 0.79 -6.09 -2.25
C LEU A 171 1.81 -7.15 -1.84
N ALA A 172 3.07 -7.02 -2.30
CA ALA A 172 4.14 -7.92 -1.89
C ALA A 172 4.39 -7.86 -0.38
N CYS A 173 4.38 -6.67 0.23
CA CYS A 173 4.50 -6.51 1.68
C CYS A 173 3.36 -7.18 2.45
N CYS A 174 2.10 -7.07 1.98
CA CYS A 174 0.97 -7.78 2.57
C CYS A 174 1.17 -9.30 2.56
N LEU A 175 1.62 -9.87 1.43
CA LEU A 175 1.88 -11.32 1.32
C LEU A 175 3.02 -11.76 2.25
N GLN A 176 4.10 -10.98 2.35
CA GLN A 176 5.23 -11.29 3.23
C GLN A 176 4.85 -11.20 4.71
N MET A 177 4.08 -10.19 5.11
CA MET A 177 3.58 -10.08 6.47
C MET A 177 2.63 -11.23 6.81
N ALA A 178 1.68 -11.56 5.93
CA ALA A 178 0.79 -12.71 6.11
C ALA A 178 1.58 -14.02 6.22
N ARG A 179 2.66 -14.16 5.43
CA ARG A 179 3.57 -15.31 5.49
C ARG A 179 4.26 -15.42 6.85
N ALA A 180 4.88 -14.34 7.30
CA ALA A 180 5.62 -14.29 8.57
C ALA A 180 4.70 -14.52 9.77
N ALA A 181 3.52 -13.91 9.74
CA ALA A 181 2.50 -14.02 10.78
C ALA A 181 1.70 -15.33 10.73
N ARG A 182 1.89 -16.15 9.69
CA ARG A 182 1.09 -17.36 9.39
C ARG A 182 -0.41 -17.08 9.33
N TRP A 183 -0.78 -15.92 8.79
CA TRP A 183 -2.18 -15.54 8.63
C TRP A 183 -2.77 -16.16 7.36
N GLY A 184 -3.97 -16.72 7.49
CA GLY A 184 -4.72 -17.26 6.37
C GLY A 184 -5.24 -16.15 5.46
N LEU A 185 -4.98 -16.29 4.16
CA LEU A 185 -5.57 -15.49 3.08
C LEU A 185 -6.60 -16.35 2.34
N THR A 186 -7.52 -15.70 1.64
CA THR A 186 -8.46 -16.44 0.81
C THR A 186 -7.75 -17.01 -0.43
N ALA A 187 -8.32 -18.07 -1.00
CA ALA A 187 -7.83 -18.63 -2.26
C ALA A 187 -7.86 -17.59 -3.39
N GLU A 188 -8.91 -16.76 -3.44
CA GLU A 188 -9.01 -15.67 -4.42
C GLU A 188 -7.87 -14.67 -4.29
N GLN A 189 -7.62 -14.16 -3.07
CA GLN A 189 -6.54 -13.21 -2.80
C GLN A 189 -5.18 -13.77 -3.24
N THR A 190 -4.93 -15.05 -2.97
CA THR A 190 -3.66 -15.69 -3.33
C THR A 190 -3.55 -15.94 -4.84
N LEU A 191 -4.61 -16.43 -5.48
CA LEU A 191 -4.62 -16.73 -6.91
C LEU A 191 -4.49 -15.47 -7.77
N VAL A 192 -5.09 -14.35 -7.35
CA VAL A 192 -4.92 -13.07 -8.06
C VAL A 192 -3.45 -12.62 -8.00
N CYS A 193 -2.80 -12.72 -6.84
CA CYS A 193 -1.39 -12.34 -6.70
C CYS A 193 -0.44 -13.27 -7.48
N LEU A 194 -0.77 -14.56 -7.60
CA LEU A 194 -0.01 -15.50 -8.45
C LEU A 194 -0.11 -15.19 -9.95
N ARG A 195 -1.13 -14.44 -10.37
CA ARG A 195 -1.34 -14.02 -11.77
C ARG A 195 -0.99 -12.54 -12.00
N HIS A 196 -0.43 -11.88 -10.99
CA HIS A 196 -0.09 -10.46 -11.08
C HIS A 196 0.94 -10.21 -12.19
N PRO A 197 0.87 -9.12 -12.96
CA PRO A 197 1.84 -8.84 -14.04
C PRO A 197 3.29 -8.71 -13.53
N THR A 198 3.46 -8.24 -12.30
CA THR A 198 4.77 -7.95 -11.69
C THR A 198 5.37 -9.16 -11.00
N GLY A 199 6.60 -9.54 -11.39
CA GLY A 199 7.27 -10.77 -10.96
C GLY A 199 7.42 -10.90 -9.44
N PHE A 200 7.95 -9.87 -8.76
CA PHE A 200 8.17 -9.95 -7.31
C PHE A 200 6.87 -10.10 -6.49
N VAL A 201 5.71 -9.70 -7.03
CA VAL A 201 4.40 -9.97 -6.40
C VAL A 201 4.07 -11.46 -6.49
N ARG A 202 4.34 -12.07 -7.65
CA ARG A 202 4.20 -13.53 -7.84
C ARG A 202 5.17 -14.31 -6.96
N GLU A 203 6.43 -13.87 -6.82
CA GLU A 203 7.40 -14.47 -5.90
C GLU A 203 6.92 -14.44 -4.45
N ALA A 204 6.37 -13.31 -4.00
CA ALA A 204 5.81 -13.17 -2.67
C ALA A 204 4.59 -14.09 -2.47
N ALA A 205 3.76 -14.25 -3.49
CA ALA A 205 2.59 -15.14 -3.46
C ALA A 205 3.01 -16.63 -3.40
N LEU A 206 4.04 -17.03 -4.16
CA LEU A 206 4.62 -18.37 -4.09
C LEU A 206 5.22 -18.66 -2.72
N ALA A 207 5.98 -17.72 -2.17
CA ALA A 207 6.55 -17.84 -0.83
C ALA A 207 5.45 -17.94 0.24
N TYR A 208 4.37 -17.16 0.12
CA TYR A 208 3.20 -17.26 0.98
C TYR A 208 2.54 -18.65 0.86
N LEU A 209 2.27 -19.12 -0.35
CA LEU A 209 1.58 -20.39 -0.58
C LEU A 209 2.39 -21.58 -0.08
N ARG A 210 3.73 -21.53 -0.19
CA ARG A 210 4.63 -22.53 0.40
C ARG A 210 4.43 -22.69 1.89
N MET A 211 4.18 -21.59 2.61
CA MET A 211 3.86 -21.60 4.04
C MET A 211 2.42 -22.05 4.29
N ALA A 212 1.46 -21.49 3.55
CA ALA A 212 0.03 -21.64 3.83
C ALA A 212 -0.55 -23.00 3.42
N SER A 213 -0.13 -23.54 2.28
CA SER A 213 -0.59 -24.82 1.76
C SER A 213 0.38 -25.42 0.75
N GLN A 214 1.28 -26.27 1.24
CA GLN A 214 2.22 -27.01 0.39
C GLN A 214 1.49 -27.89 -0.65
N ARG A 215 0.34 -28.49 -0.28
CA ARG A 215 -0.45 -29.29 -1.22
C ARG A 215 -0.93 -28.47 -2.41
N ALA A 216 -1.54 -27.31 -2.17
CA ALA A 216 -2.01 -26.45 -3.25
C ALA A 216 -0.84 -25.93 -4.10
N LEU A 217 0.30 -25.63 -3.47
CA LEU A 217 1.51 -25.24 -4.20
C LEU A 217 1.96 -26.35 -5.16
N VAL A 218 2.09 -27.60 -4.68
CA VAL A 218 2.49 -28.76 -5.49
C VAL A 218 1.59 -28.94 -6.71
N GLU A 219 0.27 -28.77 -6.54
CA GLU A 219 -0.70 -28.87 -7.63
C GLU A 219 -0.55 -27.73 -8.67
N LEU A 220 -0.10 -26.55 -8.25
CA LEU A 220 0.03 -25.37 -9.13
C LEU A 220 1.39 -25.25 -9.82
N LEU A 221 2.47 -25.72 -9.19
CA LEU A 221 3.85 -25.55 -9.68
C LEU A 221 4.06 -25.96 -11.16
N PRO A 222 3.52 -27.09 -11.67
CA PRO A 222 3.68 -27.46 -13.07
C PRO A 222 3.19 -26.40 -14.06
N ASN A 223 2.11 -25.68 -13.71
CA ASN A 223 1.53 -24.63 -14.55
C ASN A 223 2.31 -23.31 -14.50
N LEU A 224 3.26 -23.19 -13.56
CA LEU A 224 4.06 -21.97 -13.34
C LEU A 224 5.50 -22.10 -13.86
N ARG A 225 5.91 -23.26 -14.40
CA ARG A 225 7.26 -23.48 -14.96
C ARG A 225 7.61 -22.49 -16.08
N SER A 226 6.62 -22.08 -16.86
CA SER A 226 6.78 -21.14 -17.97
C SER A 226 6.45 -19.69 -17.59
N ASP A 227 6.71 -19.30 -16.33
CA ASP A 227 6.53 -17.92 -15.90
C ASP A 227 7.42 -16.97 -16.75
N PRO A 228 6.90 -15.81 -17.22
CA PRO A 228 7.67 -14.89 -18.04
C PRO A 228 8.82 -14.20 -17.28
N ASP A 229 8.77 -14.15 -15.95
CA ASP A 229 9.85 -13.59 -15.14
C ASP A 229 10.87 -14.69 -14.81
N PRO A 230 12.16 -14.51 -15.17
CA PRO A 230 13.18 -15.54 -14.98
C PRO A 230 13.45 -15.85 -13.50
N LEU A 231 13.24 -14.91 -12.59
CA LEU A 231 13.41 -15.14 -11.15
C LEU A 231 12.27 -15.99 -10.60
N VAL A 232 11.04 -15.70 -11.02
CA VAL A 232 9.87 -16.52 -10.66
C VAL A 232 10.01 -17.93 -11.22
N ALA A 233 10.38 -18.07 -12.49
CA ALA A 233 10.60 -19.37 -13.13
C ALA A 233 11.69 -20.18 -12.39
N ALA A 234 12.81 -19.54 -12.04
CA ALA A 234 13.87 -20.20 -11.26
C ALA A 234 13.38 -20.63 -9.87
N GLN A 235 12.59 -19.79 -9.19
CA GLN A 235 11.99 -20.13 -7.89
C GLN A 235 11.03 -21.33 -8.00
N VAL A 236 10.22 -21.38 -9.05
CA VAL A 236 9.31 -22.51 -9.32
C VAL A 236 10.09 -23.80 -9.56
N GLU A 237 11.10 -23.77 -10.42
CA GLU A 237 11.95 -24.95 -10.70
C GLU A 237 12.65 -25.45 -9.42
N GLN A 238 13.17 -24.54 -8.60
CA GLN A 238 13.75 -24.92 -7.31
C GLN A 238 12.73 -25.64 -6.41
N MET A 239 11.51 -25.11 -6.28
CA MET A 239 10.46 -25.73 -5.47
C MET A 239 10.03 -27.10 -6.01
N ILE A 240 9.99 -27.27 -7.34
CA ILE A 240 9.66 -28.53 -8.00
C ILE A 240 10.68 -29.62 -7.64
N VAL A 241 11.98 -29.30 -7.71
CA VAL A 241 13.06 -30.20 -7.29
C VAL A 241 12.95 -30.52 -5.80
N GLU A 242 12.72 -29.52 -4.95
CA GLU A 242 12.61 -29.71 -3.50
C GLU A 242 11.43 -30.61 -3.10
N PHE A 243 10.31 -30.56 -3.84
CA PHE A 243 9.14 -31.39 -3.58
C PHE A 243 9.12 -32.72 -4.35
N GLY A 244 10.14 -33.00 -5.18
CA GLY A 244 10.23 -34.23 -5.96
C GLY A 244 9.14 -34.36 -7.04
N ILE A 245 8.69 -33.24 -7.59
CA ILE A 245 7.67 -33.21 -8.65
C ILE A 245 8.39 -33.39 -10.00
N GLY A 246 8.36 -34.61 -10.54
CA GLY A 246 8.88 -34.94 -11.88
C GLY A 246 7.87 -34.60 -12.97
#